data_AF-A0A8S3QKH3-F1
#
_entry.id   AF-A0A8S3QKH3-F1
#
_cell.length_a   1.000
_cell.length_b   1.000
_cell.length_c   1.000
_cell.angle_alpha   90.00
_cell.angle_beta   90.00
_cell.angle_gamma   90.00
#
_symmetry.space_group_name_H-M   'P 1'
#
loop_
_entity.id
_entity.type
_entity.pdbx_description
1 polymer ?
#
loop_
_entity_poly.entity_id
_entity_poly.type
_entity_poly.pdbx_seq_one_letter_code
_entity_poly.pdbx_strand_id
1 'polypeptide(L)'
;MSQLAVTMSKYVDALCKNIDARFQQSPLLAAFAVFDIRCLPERGTDEFSQYGCKDIHILADHFFRTQEDTEEMLAEWINFKFNLSSWKKEVPTEMLNCKVEETPMEWALKKLLIMKTSMIHFFPHLVKVAEIIMTLPVSNAWPERGFSRMKLSERSYVRKSFTTWLSAKPRRKLPKVKPVLEKEKEQDPADPVAVASCSTQTEEASNLDLVQLEYDKAVRVLQLAKFGQKVVSGDGIADDFEY
;
A
#
# COMPACT_ATOMS: atom_id res chain seq x y z
N MET A 1 21.14 -31.70 13.72
CA MET A 1 20.54 -30.38 13.37
C MET A 1 19.32 -30.16 14.24
N SER A 2 19.19 -29.00 14.88
CA SER A 2 18.13 -28.71 15.86
C SER A 2 16.75 -28.59 15.20
N GLN A 3 15.68 -29.01 15.89
CA GLN A 3 14.30 -28.91 15.38
C GLN A 3 13.90 -27.48 14.97
N LEU A 4 14.52 -26.47 15.60
CA LEU A 4 14.37 -25.06 15.25
C LEU A 4 14.80 -24.76 13.81
N ALA A 5 15.93 -25.31 13.37
CA ALA A 5 16.47 -25.08 12.02
C ALA A 5 15.54 -25.67 10.95
N VAL A 6 14.97 -26.84 11.22
CA VAL A 6 14.01 -27.50 10.32
C VAL A 6 12.71 -26.69 10.20
N THR A 7 12.22 -26.15 11.32
CA THR A 7 11.00 -25.32 11.31
C THR A 7 11.23 -23.97 10.62
N MET A 8 12.39 -23.33 10.83
CA MET A 8 12.74 -22.10 10.10
C MET A 8 12.83 -22.34 8.59
N SER A 9 13.49 -23.42 8.16
CA SER A 9 13.59 -23.76 6.74
C SER A 9 12.19 -23.96 6.13
N LYS A 10 11.31 -24.74 6.78
CA LYS A 10 9.93 -24.93 6.30
C LYS A 10 9.14 -23.62 6.23
N TYR A 11 9.33 -22.73 7.19
CA TYR A 11 8.67 -21.42 7.20
C TYR A 11 9.17 -20.53 6.04
N VAL A 12 10.48 -20.46 5.83
CA VAL A 12 11.08 -19.70 4.73
C VAL A 12 10.60 -20.25 3.39
N ASP A 13 10.62 -21.57 3.21
CA ASP A 13 10.14 -22.22 1.98
C ASP A 13 8.65 -21.94 1.71
N ALA A 14 7.82 -22.01 2.75
CA ALA A 14 6.39 -21.68 2.64
C ALA A 14 6.17 -20.19 2.35
N LEU A 15 7.00 -19.31 2.92
CA LEU A 15 6.93 -17.88 2.67
C LEU A 15 7.31 -17.55 1.23
N CYS A 16 8.43 -18.08 0.72
CA CYS A 16 8.84 -17.94 -0.68
C CYS A 16 7.74 -18.42 -1.62
N LYS A 17 7.21 -19.63 -1.42
CA LYS A 17 6.10 -20.17 -2.22
C LYS A 17 4.85 -19.29 -2.20
N ASN A 18 4.51 -18.69 -1.06
CA ASN A 18 3.35 -17.79 -0.96
C ASN A 18 3.58 -16.46 -1.67
N ILE A 19 4.80 -15.91 -1.60
CA ILE A 19 5.19 -14.70 -2.33
C ILE A 19 5.14 -15.00 -3.82
N ASP A 20 5.77 -16.09 -4.28
CA ASP A 20 5.79 -16.51 -5.68
C ASP A 20 4.38 -16.78 -6.23
N ALA A 21 3.49 -17.36 -5.43
CA ALA A 21 2.10 -17.60 -5.82
C ALA A 21 1.28 -16.31 -5.94
N ARG A 22 1.54 -15.30 -5.08
CA ARG A 22 0.85 -14.00 -5.10
C ARG A 22 1.39 -13.07 -6.18
N PHE A 23 2.70 -13.07 -6.34
CA PHE A 23 3.42 -12.36 -7.38
C PHE A 23 3.85 -13.39 -8.42
N GLN A 24 2.88 -13.97 -9.14
CA GLN A 24 3.16 -14.70 -10.37
C GLN A 24 4.17 -13.88 -11.16
N GLN A 25 5.33 -14.47 -11.51
CA GLN A 25 6.51 -13.78 -12.03
C GLN A 25 6.11 -12.66 -13.02
N SER A 26 5.91 -11.46 -12.48
CA SER A 26 5.47 -10.34 -13.29
C SER A 26 6.74 -9.75 -13.84
N PRO A 27 6.90 -9.72 -15.18
CA PRO A 27 8.10 -9.17 -15.78
C PRO A 27 8.28 -7.69 -15.44
N LEU A 28 7.23 -7.03 -14.93
CA LEU A 28 7.22 -5.63 -14.52
C LEU A 28 8.29 -5.30 -13.47
N LEU A 29 8.36 -6.08 -12.38
CA LEU A 29 9.33 -5.79 -11.31
C LEU A 29 10.77 -6.05 -11.77
N ALA A 30 10.96 -7.06 -12.61
CA ALA A 30 12.25 -7.34 -13.23
C ALA A 30 12.68 -6.23 -14.21
N ALA A 31 11.74 -5.65 -14.96
CA ALA A 31 12.02 -4.60 -15.93
C ALA A 31 12.61 -3.32 -15.29
N PHE A 32 12.31 -3.04 -14.01
CA PHE A 32 12.94 -1.93 -13.29
C PHE A 32 14.45 -2.11 -13.07
N ALA A 33 14.99 -3.32 -13.21
CA ALA A 33 16.42 -3.57 -13.20
C ALA A 33 17.19 -2.76 -14.27
N VAL A 34 16.48 -2.29 -15.31
CA VAL A 34 17.05 -1.47 -16.38
C VAL A 34 17.74 -0.19 -15.87
N PHE A 35 17.28 0.35 -14.74
CA PHE A 35 17.85 1.54 -14.10
C PHE A 35 19.13 1.27 -13.30
N ASP A 36 19.56 0.00 -13.14
CA ASP A 36 20.83 -0.31 -12.49
C ASP A 36 22.02 0.13 -13.37
N ILE A 37 22.73 1.15 -12.90
CA ILE A 37 23.89 1.75 -13.58
C ILE A 37 25.00 0.71 -13.86
N ARG A 38 25.10 -0.34 -13.04
CA ARG A 38 26.16 -1.36 -13.19
C ARG A 38 25.92 -2.26 -14.39
N CYS A 39 24.66 -2.49 -14.74
CA CYS A 39 24.25 -3.34 -15.84
C CYS A 39 24.37 -2.64 -17.20
N LEU A 40 24.64 -1.32 -17.20
CA LEU A 40 24.72 -0.52 -18.42
C LEU A 40 26.01 -0.84 -19.22
N PRO A 41 25.88 -1.26 -20.50
CA PRO A 41 27.02 -1.54 -21.38
C PRO A 41 27.87 -0.30 -21.69
N GLU A 42 29.04 -0.50 -22.29
CA GLU A 42 29.90 0.60 -22.70
C GLU A 42 29.39 1.33 -23.95
N ARG A 43 29.63 2.65 -23.99
CA ARG A 43 29.20 3.50 -25.11
C ARG A 43 29.90 3.07 -26.40
N GLY A 44 29.13 3.03 -27.50
CA GLY A 44 29.63 2.66 -28.83
C GLY A 44 29.51 1.18 -29.17
N THR A 45 28.99 0.34 -28.27
CA THR A 45 28.64 -1.05 -28.56
C THR A 45 27.21 -1.15 -29.10
N ASP A 46 26.95 -2.15 -29.95
CA ASP A 46 25.58 -2.45 -30.42
C ASP A 46 24.66 -2.82 -29.25
N GLU A 47 25.21 -3.48 -28.22
CA GLU A 47 24.52 -3.82 -26.99
C GLU A 47 24.01 -2.58 -26.25
N PHE A 48 24.79 -1.49 -26.20
CA PHE A 48 24.34 -0.22 -25.61
C PHE A 48 23.16 0.40 -26.36
N SER A 49 23.09 0.21 -27.68
CA SER A 49 21.99 0.73 -28.50
C SER A 49 20.65 0.07 -28.15
N GLN A 50 20.67 -1.25 -27.94
CA GLN A 50 19.46 -2.04 -27.68
C GLN A 50 19.17 -2.25 -26.18
N TYR A 51 20.10 -1.88 -25.30
CA TYR A 51 19.97 -2.08 -23.87
C TYR A 51 18.70 -1.44 -23.30
N GLY A 52 17.92 -2.25 -22.57
CA GLY A 52 16.75 -1.80 -21.83
C GLY A 52 15.50 -1.50 -22.65
N CYS A 53 15.55 -1.56 -23.99
CA CYS A 53 14.38 -1.26 -24.81
C CYS A 53 13.20 -2.21 -24.53
N LYS A 54 13.47 -3.49 -24.32
CA LYS A 54 12.44 -4.49 -23.98
C LYS A 54 11.81 -4.23 -22.61
N ASP A 55 12.65 -3.92 -21.62
CA ASP A 55 12.20 -3.67 -20.25
C ASP A 55 11.38 -2.38 -20.16
N ILE A 56 11.83 -1.33 -20.85
CA ILE A 56 11.10 -0.06 -20.93
C ILE A 56 9.78 -0.23 -21.66
N HIS A 57 9.71 -1.06 -22.69
CA HIS A 57 8.45 -1.37 -23.35
C HIS A 57 7.46 -2.07 -22.40
N ILE A 58 7.92 -3.03 -21.60
CA ILE A 58 7.10 -3.68 -20.55
C ILE A 58 6.59 -2.67 -19.52
N LEU A 59 7.45 -1.74 -19.08
CA LEU A 59 7.05 -0.68 -18.16
C LEU A 59 6.03 0.27 -18.79
N ALA A 60 6.26 0.63 -20.06
CA ALA A 60 5.42 1.56 -20.79
C ALA A 60 4.01 1.00 -21.00
N ASP A 61 3.91 -0.24 -21.50
CA ASP A 61 2.64 -0.95 -21.70
C ASP A 61 1.81 -1.07 -20.42
N HIS A 62 2.48 -1.13 -19.26
CA HIS A 62 1.81 -1.25 -17.97
C HIS A 62 1.32 0.09 -17.42
N PHE A 63 2.13 1.16 -17.53
CA PHE A 63 1.82 2.46 -16.92
C PHE A 63 1.11 3.45 -17.85
N PHE A 64 1.19 3.22 -19.16
CA PHE A 64 0.58 4.05 -20.19
C PHE A 64 -0.38 3.22 -21.04
N ARG A 65 -1.43 3.88 -21.54
CA ARG A 65 -2.50 3.19 -22.31
C ARG A 65 -2.39 3.44 -23.81
N THR A 66 -1.68 4.49 -24.20
CA THR A 66 -1.55 4.93 -25.59
C THR A 66 -0.24 4.40 -26.16
N GLN A 67 -0.27 4.01 -27.42
CA GLN A 67 0.95 3.61 -28.12
C GLN A 67 1.93 4.79 -28.32
N GLU A 68 1.39 6.01 -28.48
CA GLU A 68 2.19 7.25 -28.55
C GLU A 68 3.04 7.44 -27.28
N ASP A 69 2.42 7.39 -26.09
CA ASP A 69 3.13 7.49 -24.80
C ASP A 69 4.23 6.41 -24.64
N THR A 70 4.00 5.23 -25.23
CA THR A 70 4.94 4.11 -25.18
C THR A 70 6.16 4.35 -26.05
N GLU A 71 5.94 4.86 -27.26
CA GLU A 71 7.02 5.25 -28.19
C GLU A 71 7.80 6.46 -27.66
N GLU A 72 7.11 7.43 -27.04
CA GLU A 72 7.74 8.56 -26.36
C GLU A 72 8.65 8.11 -25.21
N MET A 73 8.18 7.20 -24.34
CA MET A 73 8.99 6.66 -23.25
C MET A 73 10.23 5.89 -23.76
N LEU A 74 10.11 5.17 -24.88
CA LEU A 74 11.24 4.51 -25.52
C LEU A 74 12.27 5.52 -26.07
N ALA A 75 11.80 6.59 -26.70
CA ALA A 75 12.66 7.67 -27.18
C ALA A 75 13.36 8.40 -26.01
N GLU A 76 12.63 8.68 -24.94
CA GLU A 76 13.18 9.21 -23.69
C GLU A 76 14.28 8.31 -23.14
N TRP A 77 14.06 7.00 -23.10
CA TRP A 77 15.04 6.03 -22.61
C TRP A 77 16.33 6.03 -23.44
N ILE A 78 16.21 6.05 -24.76
CA ILE A 78 17.37 6.07 -25.68
C ILE A 78 18.27 7.27 -25.39
N ASN A 79 17.68 8.41 -25.00
CA ASN A 79 18.43 9.60 -24.61
C ASN A 79 18.91 9.53 -23.14
N PHE A 80 18.07 9.05 -22.24
CA PHE A 80 18.35 8.99 -20.81
C PHE A 80 19.52 8.06 -20.47
N LYS A 81 19.68 6.93 -21.15
CA LYS A 81 20.81 6.01 -20.91
C LYS A 81 22.19 6.67 -21.09
N PHE A 82 22.30 7.75 -21.87
CA PHE A 82 23.54 8.53 -21.95
C PHE A 82 23.80 9.35 -20.69
N ASN A 83 22.75 9.89 -20.06
CA ASN A 83 22.83 10.51 -18.74
C ASN A 83 23.16 9.47 -17.67
N LEU A 84 22.55 8.29 -17.74
CA LEU A 84 22.87 7.18 -16.84
C LEU A 84 24.36 6.77 -16.97
N SER A 85 24.88 6.76 -18.20
CA SER A 85 26.30 6.49 -18.49
C SER A 85 27.24 7.58 -17.96
N SER A 86 26.85 8.86 -18.03
CA SER A 86 27.67 9.94 -17.45
C SER A 86 27.71 9.85 -15.92
N TRP A 87 26.59 9.47 -15.30
CA TRP A 87 26.51 9.29 -13.85
C TRP A 87 27.33 8.11 -13.31
N LYS A 88 27.75 7.16 -14.15
CA LYS A 88 28.62 6.03 -13.75
C LYS A 88 29.89 6.49 -13.03
N LYS A 89 30.42 7.68 -13.35
CA LYS A 89 31.60 8.28 -12.71
C LYS A 89 31.31 8.96 -11.37
N GLU A 90 30.04 9.27 -11.10
CA GLU A 90 29.58 10.00 -9.92
C GLU A 90 29.02 9.05 -8.84
N VAL A 91 28.88 7.76 -9.14
CA VAL A 91 28.42 6.76 -8.17
C VAL A 91 29.46 6.64 -7.04
N PRO A 92 29.07 6.84 -5.77
CA PRO A 92 29.97 6.68 -4.63
C PRO A 92 30.57 5.26 -4.60
N THR A 93 31.89 5.17 -4.46
CA THR A 93 32.59 3.88 -4.40
C THR A 93 32.19 3.02 -3.20
N GLU A 94 31.65 3.62 -2.15
CA GLU A 94 31.12 2.96 -0.95
C GLU A 94 29.88 2.13 -1.25
N MET A 95 29.06 2.56 -2.22
CA MET A 95 27.88 1.84 -2.70
C MET A 95 28.25 0.63 -3.54
N LEU A 96 29.33 0.73 -4.32
CA LEU A 96 29.86 -0.38 -5.12
C LEU A 96 30.42 -1.50 -4.23
N ASN A 97 30.85 -1.16 -3.00
CA ASN A 97 31.40 -2.09 -2.02
C ASN A 97 30.35 -2.63 -1.02
N CYS A 98 29.05 -2.44 -1.28
CA CYS A 98 27.94 -2.92 -0.44
C CYS A 98 28.01 -2.47 1.05
N LYS A 99 28.66 -1.34 1.34
CA LYS A 99 28.76 -0.78 2.71
C LYS A 99 27.58 0.12 3.07
N VAL A 100 26.75 0.45 2.09
CA VAL A 100 25.60 1.35 2.21
C VAL A 100 24.34 0.53 1.89
N GLU A 101 23.26 0.77 2.64
CA GLU A 101 21.98 0.07 2.44
C GLU A 101 21.31 0.41 1.09
N GLU A 102 21.76 1.48 0.44
CA GLU A 102 21.20 1.98 -0.82
C GLU A 102 21.78 1.23 -2.03
N THR A 103 20.90 0.73 -2.87
CA THR A 103 21.30 0.05 -4.11
C THR A 103 21.68 1.07 -5.20
N PRO A 104 22.57 0.71 -6.15
CA PRO A 104 22.92 1.58 -7.28
C PRO A 104 21.72 2.02 -8.14
N MET A 105 20.69 1.16 -8.24
CA MET A 105 19.41 1.49 -8.86
C MET A 105 18.67 2.58 -8.08
N GLU A 106 18.51 2.42 -6.76
CA GLU A 106 17.83 3.41 -5.92
C GLU A 106 18.53 4.76 -5.96
N TRP A 107 19.86 4.79 -5.98
CA TRP A 107 20.62 6.03 -6.13
C TRP A 107 20.38 6.72 -7.47
N ALA A 108 20.36 5.95 -8.57
CA ALA A 108 20.09 6.48 -9.90
C ALA A 108 18.69 7.11 -9.98
N LEU A 109 17.69 6.43 -9.41
CA LEU A 109 16.30 6.88 -9.36
C LEU A 109 16.16 8.10 -8.45
N LYS A 110 16.78 8.11 -7.26
CA LYS A 110 16.78 9.29 -6.39
C LYS A 110 17.45 10.48 -7.05
N LYS A 111 18.56 10.27 -7.76
CA LYS A 111 19.23 11.35 -8.50
C LYS A 111 18.33 11.94 -9.59
N LEU A 112 17.64 11.09 -10.34
CA LEU A 112 16.62 11.53 -11.31
C LEU A 112 15.52 12.37 -10.64
N LEU A 113 15.05 11.96 -9.46
CA LEU A 113 14.03 12.70 -8.71
C LEU A 113 14.54 14.00 -8.07
N ILE A 114 15.80 14.05 -7.62
CA ILE A 114 16.45 15.28 -7.14
C ILE A 114 16.54 16.29 -8.29
N MET A 115 16.89 15.82 -9.48
CA MET A 115 17.00 16.64 -10.69
C MET A 115 15.66 16.85 -11.41
N LYS A 116 14.53 16.44 -10.80
CA LYS A 116 13.20 16.42 -11.41
C LYS A 116 12.82 17.72 -12.10
N THR A 117 13.08 18.88 -11.49
CA THR A 117 12.73 20.19 -12.06
C THR A 117 13.37 20.43 -13.44
N SER A 118 14.61 19.95 -13.63
CA SER A 118 15.30 20.03 -14.91
C SER A 118 14.95 18.88 -15.85
N MET A 119 14.75 17.67 -15.32
CA MET A 119 14.59 16.45 -16.12
C MET A 119 13.16 16.22 -16.59
N ILE A 120 12.15 16.75 -15.90
CA ILE A 120 10.73 16.52 -16.25
C ILE A 120 10.34 17.06 -17.63
N HIS A 121 11.05 18.07 -18.13
CA HIS A 121 10.80 18.63 -19.46
C HIS A 121 11.37 17.76 -20.60
N PHE A 122 12.41 16.97 -20.30
CA PHE A 122 13.08 16.11 -21.28
C PHE A 122 12.65 14.65 -21.16
N PHE A 123 12.28 14.21 -19.96
CA PHE A 123 11.97 12.83 -19.62
C PHE A 123 10.71 12.70 -18.74
N PRO A 124 9.55 13.28 -19.14
CA PRO A 124 8.34 13.26 -18.31
C PRO A 124 7.87 11.84 -17.96
N HIS A 125 7.95 10.88 -18.88
CA HIS A 125 7.49 9.51 -18.66
C HIS A 125 8.41 8.76 -17.71
N LEU A 126 9.73 8.86 -17.90
CA LEU A 126 10.70 8.23 -17.00
C LEU A 126 10.65 8.78 -15.58
N VAL A 127 10.47 10.10 -15.42
CA VAL A 127 10.30 10.72 -14.10
C VAL A 127 9.07 10.16 -13.39
N LYS A 128 7.94 10.05 -14.09
CA LYS A 128 6.71 9.48 -13.53
C LYS A 128 6.89 8.02 -13.08
N VAL A 129 7.56 7.21 -13.90
CA VAL A 129 7.87 5.81 -13.57
C VAL A 129 8.82 5.71 -12.38
N ALA A 130 9.80 6.61 -12.27
CA ALA A 130 10.70 6.70 -11.12
C ALA A 130 9.97 7.09 -9.82
N GLU A 131 8.97 7.97 -9.89
CA GLU A 131 8.11 8.28 -8.72
C GLU A 131 7.30 7.07 -8.28
N ILE A 132 6.75 6.33 -9.24
CA ILE A 132 5.96 5.12 -8.94
C ILE A 132 6.83 4.09 -8.24
N ILE A 133 7.99 3.72 -8.81
CA ILE A 133 8.83 2.68 -8.20
C ILE A 133 9.33 3.08 -6.80
N MET A 134 9.68 4.36 -6.60
CA MET A 134 10.17 4.84 -5.31
C MET A 134 9.07 4.93 -4.24
N THR A 135 7.80 4.89 -4.64
CA THR A 135 6.64 4.86 -3.73
C THR A 135 6.07 3.46 -3.53
N LEU A 136 6.53 2.46 -4.28
CA LEU A 136 6.08 1.08 -4.10
C LEU A 136 6.50 0.56 -2.72
N PRO A 137 5.54 0.14 -1.86
CA PRO A 137 5.89 -0.47 -0.59
C PRO A 137 6.50 -1.84 -0.86
N VAL A 138 7.82 -1.95 -0.71
CA VAL A 138 8.55 -3.23 -0.85
C VAL A 138 8.19 -4.23 0.27
N SER A 139 7.43 -3.80 1.29
CA SER A 139 6.98 -4.66 2.39
C SER A 139 5.51 -4.44 2.80
N ASN A 140 4.76 -5.53 2.80
CA ASN A 140 3.35 -5.64 3.22
C ASN A 140 3.16 -5.37 4.73
N ALA A 141 4.25 -5.29 5.49
CA ALA A 141 4.19 -5.25 6.95
C ALA A 141 3.62 -3.95 7.52
N TRP A 142 3.64 -2.85 6.76
CA TRP A 142 3.18 -1.55 7.26
C TRP A 142 1.64 -1.43 7.34
N PRO A 143 0.88 -1.73 6.27
CA PRO A 143 -0.58 -1.80 6.35
C PRO A 143 -1.08 -2.84 7.37
N GLU A 144 -0.44 -4.02 7.43
CA GLU A 144 -0.85 -5.12 8.31
C GLU A 144 -0.61 -4.82 9.80
N ARG A 145 0.51 -4.16 10.14
CA ARG A 145 0.77 -3.68 11.51
C ARG A 145 -0.19 -2.56 11.90
N GLY A 146 -0.54 -1.67 10.96
CA GLY A 146 -1.55 -0.64 11.16
C GLY A 146 -2.94 -1.23 11.45
N PHE A 147 -3.39 -2.17 10.63
CA PHE A 147 -4.68 -2.85 10.78
C PHE A 147 -4.78 -3.67 12.07
N SER A 148 -3.70 -4.37 12.44
CA SER A 148 -3.62 -5.11 13.70
C SER A 148 -3.82 -4.21 14.92
N ARG A 149 -3.23 -3.00 14.91
CA ARG A 149 -3.42 -2.00 15.98
C ARG A 149 -4.85 -1.45 16.02
N MET A 150 -5.46 -1.19 14.86
CA MET A 150 -6.86 -0.75 14.78
C MET A 150 -7.82 -1.79 15.34
N LYS A 151 -7.66 -3.06 14.96
CA LYS A 151 -8.48 -4.17 15.46
C LYS A 151 -8.39 -4.37 16.97
N LEU A 152 -7.21 -4.10 17.56
CA LEU A 152 -7.01 -4.10 19.01
C LEU A 152 -7.73 -2.92 19.69
N SER A 153 -7.66 -1.71 19.11
CA SER A 153 -8.38 -0.56 19.64
C SER A 153 -9.90 -0.71 19.54
N GLU A 154 -10.41 -1.27 18.44
CA GLU A 154 -11.82 -1.54 18.22
C GLU A 154 -12.33 -2.59 19.22
N ARG A 155 -11.62 -3.72 19.37
CA ARG A 155 -11.94 -4.72 20.42
C ARG A 155 -11.95 -4.11 21.82
N SER A 156 -11.00 -3.24 22.13
CA SER A 156 -10.94 -2.55 23.42
C SER A 156 -12.13 -1.62 23.62
N TYR A 157 -12.53 -0.87 22.59
CA TYR A 157 -13.68 0.03 22.62
C TYR A 157 -14.99 -0.73 22.77
N VAL A 158 -15.22 -1.78 21.97
CA VAL A 158 -16.39 -2.66 22.09
C VAL A 158 -16.48 -3.29 23.47
N ARG A 159 -15.35 -3.76 24.02
CA ARG A 159 -15.30 -4.34 25.37
C ARG A 159 -15.65 -3.30 26.44
N LYS A 160 -15.12 -2.07 26.33
CA LYS A 160 -15.45 -0.96 27.24
C LYS A 160 -16.94 -0.59 27.15
N SER A 161 -17.48 -0.41 25.96
CA SER A 161 -18.90 -0.11 25.74
C SER A 161 -19.81 -1.22 26.28
N PHE A 162 -19.43 -2.48 26.09
CA PHE A 162 -20.15 -3.63 26.64
C PHE A 162 -20.09 -3.67 28.17
N THR A 163 -18.93 -3.39 28.79
CA THR A 163 -18.83 -3.31 30.25
C THR A 163 -19.63 -2.16 30.83
N THR A 164 -19.62 -0.99 30.18
CA THR A 164 -20.43 0.17 30.58
C THR A 164 -21.91 -0.17 30.49
N TRP A 165 -22.36 -0.79 29.39
CA TRP A 165 -23.73 -1.25 29.22
C TRP A 165 -24.13 -2.31 30.26
N LEU A 166 -23.28 -3.28 30.55
CA LEU A 166 -23.52 -4.28 31.61
C LEU A 166 -23.62 -3.64 33.00
N SER A 167 -22.84 -2.59 33.27
CA SER A 167 -22.87 -1.86 34.54
C SER A 167 -24.08 -0.91 34.65
N ALA A 168 -24.56 -0.40 33.51
CA ALA A 168 -25.73 0.48 33.43
C ALA A 168 -27.05 -0.28 33.47
N LYS A 169 -27.04 -1.60 33.25
CA LYS A 169 -28.24 -2.42 33.42
C LYS A 169 -28.65 -2.50 34.88
N PRO A 170 -29.87 -2.08 35.26
CA PRO A 170 -30.38 -2.31 36.59
C PRO A 170 -30.54 -3.82 36.80
N ARG A 171 -29.68 -4.41 37.62
CA ARG A 171 -29.82 -5.82 38.03
C ARG A 171 -31.05 -5.92 38.92
N ARG A 172 -32.20 -6.31 38.34
CA ARG A 172 -33.36 -6.72 39.13
C ARG A 172 -32.93 -7.93 39.96
N LYS A 173 -32.95 -7.80 41.29
CA LYS A 173 -32.76 -8.95 42.18
C LYS A 173 -33.89 -9.93 41.89
N LEU A 174 -33.54 -11.17 41.53
CA LEU A 174 -34.53 -12.24 41.39
C LEU A 174 -35.32 -12.32 42.71
N PRO A 175 -36.67 -12.43 42.64
CA PRO A 175 -37.47 -12.66 43.83
C PRO A 175 -36.92 -13.87 44.56
N LYS A 176 -36.68 -13.75 45.87
CA LYS A 176 -36.30 -14.91 46.69
C LYS A 176 -37.49 -15.87 46.70
N VAL A 177 -37.39 -16.93 45.90
CA VAL A 177 -38.33 -18.05 45.95
C VAL A 177 -38.20 -18.67 47.34
N LYS A 178 -39.28 -18.60 48.13
CA LYS A 178 -39.38 -19.40 49.36
C LYS A 178 -39.54 -20.86 48.92
N PRO A 179 -38.83 -21.82 49.54
CA PRO A 179 -38.98 -23.21 49.18
C PRO A 179 -40.39 -23.67 49.56
N VAL A 180 -41.19 -24.02 48.56
CA VAL A 180 -42.42 -24.78 48.75
C VAL A 180 -42.00 -26.24 48.84
N LEU A 181 -42.26 -26.87 49.98
CA LEU A 181 -42.12 -28.31 50.18
C LEU A 181 -43.27 -29.04 49.46
N GLU A 182 -42.87 -30.10 48.73
CA GLU A 182 -43.61 -31.33 48.40
C GLU A 182 -44.83 -31.18 47.46
N LYS A 183 -45.12 -32.07 46.51
CA LYS A 183 -44.81 -33.50 46.31
C LYS A 183 -45.09 -33.91 44.85
N GLU A 184 -44.50 -35.03 44.44
CA GLU A 184 -44.53 -35.68 43.12
C GLU A 184 -45.94 -36.09 42.62
N LYS A 185 -46.12 -36.12 41.29
CA LYS A 185 -46.55 -37.34 40.55
C LYS A 185 -46.45 -37.22 39.01
N GLU A 186 -45.98 -38.32 38.47
CA GLU A 186 -45.67 -38.84 37.13
C GLU A 186 -46.84 -38.87 36.10
N GLN A 187 -46.58 -38.54 34.81
CA GLN A 187 -46.85 -39.38 33.60
C GLN A 187 -46.80 -38.57 32.26
N ASP A 188 -45.98 -39.05 31.32
CA ASP A 188 -45.96 -38.79 29.85
C ASP A 188 -47.07 -39.60 29.12
N PRO A 189 -47.32 -39.52 27.77
CA PRO A 189 -46.55 -38.88 26.68
C PRO A 189 -47.38 -38.11 25.60
N ALA A 190 -46.71 -37.36 24.71
CA ALA A 190 -46.80 -37.47 23.22
C ALA A 190 -46.43 -36.18 22.43
N ASP A 191 -45.49 -36.40 21.50
CA ASP A 191 -45.27 -35.82 20.16
C ASP A 191 -44.60 -34.44 19.90
N PRO A 192 -43.81 -34.33 18.81
CA PRO A 192 -42.69 -33.41 18.71
C PRO A 192 -43.05 -32.14 17.92
N VAL A 193 -42.78 -30.96 18.50
CA VAL A 193 -42.88 -29.68 17.78
C VAL A 193 -41.57 -29.39 17.06
N ALA A 194 -41.73 -29.15 15.75
CA ALA A 194 -40.71 -28.94 14.75
C ALA A 194 -39.66 -27.86 15.10
N VAL A 195 -38.41 -28.18 14.79
CA VAL A 195 -37.28 -27.26 14.75
C VAL A 195 -37.47 -26.30 13.57
N ALA A 196 -37.89 -25.07 13.85
CA ALA A 196 -37.85 -24.00 12.88
C ALA A 196 -36.41 -23.54 12.67
N SER A 197 -35.81 -24.00 11.58
CA SER A 197 -34.52 -23.53 11.07
C SER A 197 -34.68 -22.10 10.54
N CYS A 198 -34.25 -21.10 11.30
CA CYS A 198 -34.20 -19.72 10.84
C CYS A 198 -32.93 -19.51 10.00
N SER A 199 -33.09 -19.58 8.68
CA SER A 199 -32.10 -19.16 7.69
C SER A 199 -31.91 -17.65 7.75
N THR A 200 -30.70 -17.18 8.08
CA THR A 200 -30.33 -15.77 7.89
C THR A 200 -29.74 -15.61 6.49
N GLN A 201 -30.47 -14.93 5.61
CA GLN A 201 -30.02 -14.56 4.29
C GLN A 201 -28.98 -13.43 4.38
N THR A 202 -28.01 -13.49 3.47
CA THR A 202 -26.86 -12.61 3.31
C THR A 202 -27.29 -11.22 2.81
N GLU A 203 -27.12 -10.18 3.62
CA GLU A 203 -27.22 -8.77 3.20
C GLU A 203 -25.82 -8.20 2.93
N GLU A 204 -25.30 -8.43 1.72
CA GLU A 204 -24.00 -7.87 1.26
C GLU A 204 -24.15 -6.53 0.51
N ALA A 205 -25.37 -6.11 0.17
CA ALA A 205 -25.60 -4.90 -0.63
C ALA A 205 -25.53 -3.58 0.16
N SER A 206 -25.65 -3.60 1.50
CA SER A 206 -25.75 -2.38 2.31
C SER A 206 -24.40 -1.81 2.76
N ASN A 207 -23.32 -2.59 2.72
CA ASN A 207 -22.00 -2.15 3.20
C ASN A 207 -21.25 -1.27 2.20
N LEU A 208 -21.49 -1.42 0.89
CA LEU A 208 -20.76 -0.66 -0.13
C LEU A 208 -21.17 0.82 -0.14
N ASP A 209 -22.47 1.10 0.01
CA ASP A 209 -23.01 2.46 0.06
C ASP A 209 -22.59 3.22 1.32
N LEU A 210 -22.45 2.51 2.45
CA LEU A 210 -21.97 3.09 3.70
C LEU A 210 -20.49 3.50 3.61
N VAL A 211 -19.66 2.66 2.98
CA VAL A 211 -18.24 2.95 2.76
C VAL A 211 -18.05 4.12 1.79
N GLN A 212 -18.86 4.20 0.73
CA GLN A 212 -18.82 5.31 -0.23
C GLN A 212 -19.21 6.64 0.42
N LEU A 213 -20.24 6.63 1.27
CA LEU A 213 -20.70 7.82 1.99
C LEU A 213 -19.65 8.33 2.99
N GLU A 214 -18.91 7.43 3.62
CA GLU A 214 -17.84 7.77 4.57
C GLU A 214 -16.60 8.32 3.85
N TYR A 215 -16.28 7.77 2.68
CA TYR A 215 -15.25 8.28 1.78
C TYR A 215 -15.55 9.71 1.31
N ASP A 216 -16.78 9.98 0.86
CA ASP A 216 -17.20 11.30 0.39
C ASP A 216 -17.18 12.36 1.51
N LYS A 217 -17.52 11.96 2.75
CA LYS A 217 -17.38 12.83 3.92
C LYS A 217 -15.92 13.17 4.20
N ALA A 218 -15.01 12.20 4.11
CA ALA A 218 -13.58 12.44 4.33
C ALA A 218 -12.98 13.38 3.28
N VAL A 219 -13.36 13.22 2.01
CA VAL A 219 -12.92 14.10 0.90
C VAL A 219 -13.38 15.54 1.14
N ARG A 220 -14.63 15.75 1.58
CA ARG A 220 -15.14 17.10 1.88
C ARG A 220 -14.41 17.77 3.04
N VAL A 221 -14.09 17.03 4.10
CA VAL A 221 -13.32 17.57 5.23
C VAL A 221 -11.91 18.01 4.79
N LEU A 222 -11.26 17.23 3.94
CA LEU A 222 -9.94 17.57 3.39
C LEU A 222 -9.98 18.77 2.43
N GLN A 223 -11.05 18.91 1.64
CA GLN A 223 -11.25 20.08 0.78
C GLN A 223 -11.49 21.35 1.60
N LEU A 224 -12.29 21.27 2.67
CA LEU A 224 -12.53 22.41 3.57
C LEU A 224 -11.27 22.83 4.34
N ALA A 225 -10.42 21.87 4.73
CA ALA A 225 -9.13 22.16 5.36
C ALA A 225 -8.16 22.90 4.42
N LYS A 226 -8.22 22.65 3.10
CA LYS A 226 -7.43 23.39 2.09
C LYS A 226 -7.93 24.81 1.84
N PHE A 227 -9.24 25.06 1.98
CA PHE A 227 -9.81 26.40 1.82
C PHE A 227 -9.71 27.27 3.09
N GLY A 228 -9.62 26.66 4.28
CA GLY A 228 -9.45 27.36 5.55
C GLY A 228 -8.07 27.98 5.77
N GLN A 229 -7.09 27.74 4.90
CA GLN A 229 -5.73 28.28 5.02
C GLN A 229 -5.47 29.54 4.18
N LYS A 230 -6.48 30.10 3.51
CA LYS A 230 -6.31 31.24 2.60
C LYS A 230 -7.24 32.41 2.90
N VAL A 231 -7.29 32.89 4.15
CA VAL A 231 -7.78 34.26 4.47
C VAL A 231 -7.07 34.79 5.72
N VAL A 232 -6.70 36.07 5.67
CA VAL A 232 -6.17 36.98 6.71
C VAL A 232 -4.64 37.11 6.82
N SER A 233 -4.09 37.99 5.96
CA SER A 233 -3.50 39.25 6.44
C SER A 233 -3.20 40.15 5.23
N GLY A 234 -4.18 40.97 4.87
CA GLY A 234 -4.02 42.11 3.97
C GLY A 234 -4.53 43.35 4.69
N ASP A 235 -3.62 44.28 4.94
CA ASP A 235 -3.75 45.73 5.14
C ASP A 235 -2.27 46.19 5.03
N GLY A 236 -1.78 46.85 3.99
CA GLY A 236 -2.33 47.97 3.24
C GLY A 236 -1.39 49.15 3.48
N ILE A 237 -0.69 49.61 2.43
CA ILE A 237 -0.32 51.02 2.14
C ILE A 237 0.60 51.00 0.90
N ALA A 238 0.17 51.78 -0.09
CA ALA A 238 0.86 52.08 -1.32
C ALA A 238 2.18 52.84 -1.06
N ASP A 239 3.15 52.69 -1.94
CA ASP A 239 3.86 53.84 -2.48
C ASP A 239 4.53 53.48 -3.81
N ASP A 240 4.53 54.50 -4.66
CA ASP A 240 4.96 54.57 -6.05
C ASP A 240 6.35 54.02 -6.33
N PHE A 241 6.62 53.59 -7.57
CA PHE A 241 7.72 54.14 -8.36
C PHE A 241 7.60 53.70 -9.84
N GLU A 242 7.40 54.69 -10.70
CA GLU A 242 7.68 54.66 -12.14
C GLU A 242 9.18 54.41 -12.39
N TYR A 243 9.49 53.48 -13.30
CA TYR A 243 10.21 53.64 -14.58
C TYR A 243 10.73 52.29 -15.08
#